data_AF-X1UFG8-F1
#
_entry.id   AF-X1UFG8-F1
#
_cell.length_a   1.000
_cell.length_b   1.000
_cell.length_c   1.000
_cell.angle_alpha   90.00
_cell.angle_beta   90.00
_cell.angle_gamma   90.00
#
_symmetry.space_group_name_H-M   'P 1'
#
loop_
_entity.id
_entity.type
_entity.pdbx_description
1 polymer ?
#
loop_
_entity_poly.entity_id
_entity_poly.type
_entity_poly.pdbx_seq_one_letter_code
_entity_poly.pdbx_strand_id
1 'polypeptide(L)'
;GQGSTAPDWLALWAFGRLDLNLAIEEFWGLTPRQLEVLQERQTEREEEMDYRASLIAAVVMNVNRTKRTQKTTQPHDLIPRRSQQDGLRQPTKMTVERMMMHARQWTALLGGTITEVN
;
A
#
# COMPACT_ATOMS: atom_id res chain seq x y z
N GLY A 1 27.54 -17.84 0.66
CA GLY A 1 28.39 -17.37 1.75
C GLY A 1 28.29 -15.87 1.83
N GLN A 2 27.91 -15.38 3.01
CA GLN A 2 28.27 -14.11 3.68
C GLN A 2 27.06 -13.66 4.49
N GLY A 3 27.00 -14.19 5.71
CA GLY A 3 26.26 -13.58 6.79
C GLY A 3 27.05 -12.38 7.29
N SER A 4 26.49 -11.20 7.09
CA SER A 4 26.60 -10.09 8.02
C SER A 4 25.17 -9.67 8.32
N THR A 5 24.67 -10.00 9.50
CA THR A 5 23.35 -9.60 10.00
C THR A 5 23.34 -8.17 10.54
N ALA A 6 24.49 -7.49 10.54
CA ALA A 6 24.60 -6.08 10.89
C ALA A 6 24.35 -5.20 9.66
N PRO A 7 23.60 -4.09 9.80
CA PRO A 7 23.43 -3.13 8.72
C PRO A 7 24.79 -2.59 8.30
N ASP A 8 25.07 -2.62 7.00
CA ASP A 8 26.26 -2.00 6.43
C ASP A 8 26.15 -0.48 6.64
N TRP A 9 26.98 0.05 7.53
CA TRP A 9 26.97 1.47 7.89
C TRP A 9 27.25 2.35 6.67
N LEU A 10 28.02 1.85 5.69
CA LEU A 10 28.33 2.59 4.47
C LEU A 10 27.09 2.69 3.58
N ALA A 11 26.28 1.63 3.52
CA ALA A 11 24.99 1.64 2.82
C ALA A 11 23.99 2.60 3.49
N LEU A 12 23.93 2.64 4.83
CA LEU A 12 23.08 3.60 5.55
C LEU A 12 23.52 5.05 5.29
N TRP A 13 24.83 5.31 5.29
CA TRP A 13 25.38 6.63 4.99
C TRP A 13 25.08 7.05 3.55
N ALA A 14 25.27 6.15 2.57
CA ALA A 14 24.94 6.41 1.18
C ALA A 14 23.45 6.69 0.99
N PHE A 15 22.59 5.89 1.64
CA PHE A 15 21.14 6.09 1.63
C PHE A 15 20.73 7.46 2.17
N GLY A 16 21.28 7.86 3.33
CA GLY A 16 21.02 9.17 3.91
C GLY A 16 21.48 10.32 2.99
N ARG A 17 22.63 10.18 2.34
CA ARG A 17 23.23 11.23 1.50
C ARG A 17 22.59 11.34 0.13
N LEU A 18 22.29 10.23 -0.53
CA LEU A 18 21.86 10.19 -1.92
C LEU A 18 20.34 10.11 -2.05
N ASP A 19 19.70 9.20 -1.31
CA ASP A 19 18.27 8.94 -1.44
C ASP A 19 17.44 9.93 -0.62
N LEU A 20 17.88 10.24 0.61
CA LEU A 20 17.22 11.20 1.49
C LEU A 20 17.75 12.64 1.34
N ASN A 21 18.83 12.84 0.56
CA ASN A 21 19.46 14.14 0.32
C ASN A 21 19.80 14.93 1.61
N LEU A 22 20.26 14.24 2.65
CA LEU A 22 20.66 14.85 3.93
C LEU A 22 22.07 15.45 3.82
N ALA A 23 22.30 16.58 4.47
CA ALA A 23 23.65 17.07 4.75
C ALA A 23 24.43 16.09 5.63
N ILE A 24 25.76 16.16 5.62
CA ILE A 24 26.59 15.23 6.41
C ILE A 24 26.35 15.42 7.91
N GLU A 25 26.17 16.66 8.35
CA GLU A 25 25.87 17.03 9.73
C GLU A 25 24.49 16.53 10.16
N GLU A 26 23.49 16.62 9.27
CA GLU A 26 22.15 16.12 9.51
C GLU A 26 22.16 14.61 9.68
N PHE A 27 22.86 13.88 8.81
CA PHE A 27 22.96 12.41 8.91
C PHE A 27 23.55 11.96 10.25
N TRP A 28 24.66 12.57 10.68
CA TRP A 28 25.29 12.22 11.96
C TRP A 28 24.50 12.68 13.18
N GLY A 29 23.61 13.66 13.02
CA GLY A 29 22.68 14.11 14.06
C GLY A 29 21.46 13.19 14.25
N LEU A 30 21.20 12.26 13.33
CA LEU A 30 20.03 11.38 13.40
C LEU A 30 20.30 10.14 14.27
N THR A 31 19.27 9.75 15.02
CA THR A 31 19.18 8.42 15.62
C THR A 31 18.73 7.39 14.58
N PRO A 32 19.08 6.10 14.74
CA PRO A 32 18.63 5.04 13.84
C PRO A 32 17.10 5.00 13.67
N ARG A 33 16.35 5.27 14.75
CA ARG A 33 14.88 5.32 14.70
C ARG A 33 14.37 6.49 13.85
N GLN A 34 15.03 7.64 13.88
CA GLN A 34 14.64 8.77 13.03
C GLN A 34 14.94 8.48 11.56
N LEU A 35 16.08 7.83 11.27
CA LEU A 35 16.41 7.40 9.91
C LEU A 35 15.39 6.40 9.35
N GLU A 36 14.95 5.43 10.17
CA GLU A 36 13.90 4.48 9.82
C GLU A 36 12.59 5.19 9.46
N VAL A 37 12.16 6.16 10.27
CA VAL A 37 10.93 6.93 9.98
C VAL A 37 11.08 7.76 8.68
N LEU A 38 12.26 8.33 8.41
CA LEU A 38 12.51 9.02 7.14
C LEU A 38 12.44 8.07 5.95
N GLN A 39 12.97 6.87 6.09
CA GLN A 39 12.87 5.82 5.07
C GLN A 39 11.42 5.41 4.81
N GLU A 40 10.60 5.24 5.87
CA GLU A 40 9.17 4.95 5.74
C GLU A 40 8.47 6.05 4.94
N ARG A 41 8.71 7.33 5.28
CA ARG A 41 8.12 8.48 4.57
C ARG A 41 8.57 8.59 3.12
N GLN A 42 9.84 8.31 2.85
CA GLN A 42 10.35 8.27 1.48
C GLN A 42 9.67 7.16 0.67
N THR A 43 9.49 5.98 1.27
CA THR A 43 8.79 4.86 0.63
C THR A 43 7.32 5.21 0.34
N GLU A 44 6.60 5.84 1.28
CA GLU A 44 5.22 6.32 1.06
C GLU A 44 5.15 7.31 -0.11
N ARG A 45 6.11 8.24 -0.20
CA ARG A 45 6.19 9.22 -1.27
C ARG A 45 6.44 8.58 -2.63
N GLU A 46 7.34 7.62 -2.70
CA GLU A 46 7.61 6.85 -3.93
C GLU A 46 6.36 6.07 -4.36
N GLU A 47 5.66 5.43 -3.43
CA GLU A 47 4.40 4.74 -3.72
C GLU A 47 3.32 5.69 -4.29
N GLU A 48 3.20 6.90 -3.76
CA GLU A 48 2.27 7.89 -4.30
C GLU A 48 2.65 8.30 -5.73
N MET A 49 3.94 8.47 -6.01
CA MET A 49 4.42 8.84 -7.34
C MET A 49 4.15 7.72 -8.35
N ASP A 50 4.45 6.47 -7.98
CA ASP A 50 4.16 5.29 -8.78
C ASP A 50 2.65 5.12 -9.00
N TYR A 51 1.83 5.39 -7.98
CA TYR A 51 0.38 5.37 -8.11
C TYR A 51 -0.12 6.39 -9.14
N ARG A 52 0.41 7.61 -9.13
CA ARG A 52 0.02 8.63 -10.13
C ARG A 52 0.44 8.21 -11.55
N ALA A 53 1.64 7.65 -11.71
CA ALA A 53 2.13 7.15 -13.00
C ALA A 53 1.26 5.98 -13.52
N SER A 54 0.94 5.02 -12.65
CA SER A 54 0.07 3.89 -12.98
C SER A 54 -1.36 4.30 -13.30
N LEU A 55 -1.88 5.38 -12.69
CA LEU A 55 -3.21 5.91 -13.02
C LEU A 55 -3.26 6.41 -14.47
N ILE A 56 -2.25 7.15 -14.90
CA ILE A 56 -2.14 7.62 -16.29
C ILE A 56 -2.02 6.42 -17.24
N ALA A 57 -1.15 5.46 -16.93
CA ALA A 57 -0.97 4.27 -17.74
C ALA A 57 -2.27 3.44 -17.86
N ALA A 58 -2.98 3.24 -16.75
CA ALA A 58 -4.27 2.55 -16.73
C ALA A 58 -5.31 3.27 -17.59
N VAL A 59 -5.39 4.60 -17.54
CA VAL A 59 -6.29 5.37 -18.42
C VAL A 59 -5.95 5.14 -19.89
N VAL A 60 -4.68 5.25 -20.27
CA VAL A 60 -4.23 5.03 -21.66
C VAL A 60 -4.57 3.62 -22.13
N MET A 61 -4.31 2.60 -21.32
CA MET A 61 -4.63 1.20 -21.65
C MET A 61 -6.14 0.98 -21.79
N ASN A 62 -6.94 1.57 -20.90
CA ASN A 62 -8.39 1.38 -20.89
C ASN A 62 -9.08 2.11 -22.06
N VAL A 63 -8.58 3.28 -22.48
CA VAL A 63 -9.10 4.02 -23.64
C VAL A 63 -8.78 3.29 -24.95
N ASN A 64 -7.61 2.68 -25.06
CA ASN A 64 -7.17 1.97 -26.26
C ASN A 64 -7.59 0.48 -26.28
N ARG A 65 -8.50 0.05 -25.41
CA ARG A 65 -8.95 -1.36 -25.39
C ARG A 65 -9.79 -1.67 -26.62
N THR A 66 -9.50 -2.80 -27.28
CA THR A 66 -10.22 -3.22 -28.50
C THR A 66 -11.48 -4.01 -28.21
N LYS A 67 -11.53 -4.77 -27.11
CA LYS A 67 -12.68 -5.60 -26.72
C LYS A 67 -13.33 -5.06 -25.46
N ARG A 68 -14.66 -4.87 -25.50
CA ARG A 68 -15.45 -4.44 -24.34
C ARG A 68 -15.47 -5.47 -23.20
N THR A 69 -15.20 -6.75 -23.51
CA THR A 69 -15.14 -7.85 -22.54
C THR A 69 -13.81 -7.95 -21.79
N GLN A 70 -12.79 -7.19 -22.20
CA GLN A 70 -11.50 -7.20 -21.51
C GLN A 70 -11.60 -6.50 -20.14
N LYS A 71 -11.03 -7.12 -19.11
CA LYS A 71 -10.96 -6.56 -17.75
C LYS A 71 -10.36 -5.15 -17.82
N THR A 72 -11.02 -4.19 -17.19
CA THR A 72 -10.48 -2.84 -16.99
C THR A 72 -9.21 -2.94 -16.15
N THR A 73 -8.08 -2.45 -16.69
CA THR A 73 -6.82 -2.38 -15.98
C THR A 73 -6.95 -1.36 -14.85
N GLN A 74 -6.68 -1.80 -13.62
CA GLN A 74 -6.64 -0.91 -12.47
C GLN A 74 -5.21 -0.40 -12.24
N PRO A 75 -5.01 0.79 -11.67
CA PRO A 75 -3.66 1.31 -11.41
C PRO A 75 -2.79 0.34 -10.58
N HIS A 76 -3.38 -0.34 -9.59
CA HIS A 76 -2.68 -1.32 -8.76
C HIS A 76 -2.26 -2.60 -9.51
N ASP A 77 -2.89 -2.92 -10.65
CA ASP A 77 -2.47 -4.05 -11.50
C ASP A 77 -1.09 -3.78 -12.15
N LEU A 78 -0.63 -2.51 -12.18
CA LEU A 78 0.61 -2.07 -12.82
C LEU A 78 1.76 -1.84 -11.82
N ILE A 79 1.53 -1.98 -10.52
CA ILE A 79 2.54 -1.78 -9.47
C ILE A 79 2.90 -3.15 -8.85
N PRO A 80 4.07 -3.73 -9.15
CA PRO A 80 4.42 -5.09 -8.70
C PRO A 80 4.40 -5.26 -7.19
N ARG A 81 4.87 -4.25 -6.44
CA ARG A 81 5.02 -4.32 -4.97
C ARG A 81 3.68 -4.49 -4.25
N ARG A 82 2.61 -3.85 -4.74
CA ARG A 82 1.25 -4.01 -4.18
C ARG A 82 0.61 -5.33 -4.57
N SER A 83 0.83 -5.80 -5.79
CA SER A 83 0.27 -7.09 -6.23
C SER A 83 0.70 -8.29 -5.35
N GLN A 84 1.91 -8.25 -4.77
CA GLN A 84 2.39 -9.28 -3.84
C GLN A 84 1.79 -9.15 -2.41
N GLN A 85 1.63 -7.92 -1.90
CA GLN A 85 0.97 -7.68 -0.61
C GLN A 85 -0.53 -8.00 -0.65
N ASP A 86 -1.21 -7.68 -1.75
CA ASP A 86 -2.62 -8.00 -1.94
C ASP A 86 -2.84 -9.51 -2.15
N GLY A 87 -1.89 -10.23 -2.75
CA GLY A 87 -1.93 -11.69 -2.84
C GLY A 87 -1.84 -12.39 -1.48
N LEU A 88 -1.21 -11.76 -0.48
CA LEU A 88 -1.14 -12.24 0.90
C LEU A 88 -2.40 -11.88 1.71
N ARG A 89 -3.08 -10.80 1.34
CA ARG A 89 -4.44 -10.48 1.82
C ARG A 89 -5.43 -11.35 1.06
N GLN A 90 -5.52 -12.64 1.43
CA GLN A 90 -6.64 -13.45 0.95
C GLN A 90 -7.92 -12.66 1.22
N PRO A 91 -8.72 -12.30 0.19
CA PRO A 91 -9.97 -11.60 0.39
C PRO A 91 -10.76 -12.48 1.32
N THR A 92 -10.98 -12.02 2.56
CA THR A 92 -11.72 -12.81 3.53
C THR A 92 -13.09 -12.94 2.90
N LYS A 93 -13.43 -14.13 2.38
CA LYS A 93 -14.72 -14.38 1.74
C LYS A 93 -15.76 -13.84 2.70
N MET A 94 -16.44 -12.78 2.29
CA MET A 94 -17.40 -12.12 3.15
C MET A 94 -18.54 -13.12 3.32
N THR A 95 -18.52 -13.86 4.43
CA THR A 95 -19.56 -14.85 4.70
C THR A 95 -20.88 -14.12 4.88
N VAL A 96 -21.98 -14.77 4.49
CA VAL A 96 -23.33 -14.23 4.67
C VAL A 96 -23.56 -13.82 6.12
N GLU A 97 -23.01 -14.57 7.07
CA GLU A 97 -23.03 -14.26 8.50
C GLU A 97 -22.33 -12.93 8.83
N ARG A 98 -21.16 -12.66 8.24
CA ARG A 98 -20.41 -11.42 8.48
C ARG A 98 -21.10 -10.21 7.84
N MET A 99 -21.73 -10.42 6.68
CA MET A 99 -22.56 -9.40 6.02
C MET A 99 -23.81 -9.07 6.85
N MET A 100 -24.49 -10.10 7.36
CA MET A 100 -25.68 -9.94 8.23
C MET A 100 -25.33 -9.31 9.57
N MET A 101 -24.14 -9.57 10.12
CA MET A 101 -23.64 -8.91 11.32
C MET A 101 -23.46 -7.40 11.09
N HIS A 102 -22.82 -7.00 9.99
CA HIS A 102 -22.68 -5.59 9.65
C HIS A 102 -24.04 -4.92 9.39
N ALA A 103 -24.94 -5.59 8.67
CA ALA A 103 -26.30 -5.08 8.45
C ALA A 103 -27.04 -4.86 9.79
N ARG A 104 -26.96 -5.81 10.72
CA ARG A 104 -27.54 -5.68 12.07
C ARG A 104 -26.94 -4.53 12.86
N GLN A 105 -25.61 -4.34 12.80
CA GLN A 105 -24.93 -3.22 13.46
C GLN A 105 -25.40 -1.86 12.92
N TRP A 106 -25.52 -1.74 11.60
CA TRP A 106 -26.02 -0.51 10.96
C TRP A 106 -27.49 -0.24 11.29
N THR A 107 -28.35 -1.26 11.26
CA THR A 107 -29.77 -1.13 11.60
C THR A 107 -29.97 -0.72 13.06
N ALA A 108 -29.19 -1.31 13.98
CA ALA A 108 -29.24 -0.93 15.40
C ALA A 108 -28.77 0.51 15.64
N LEU A 109 -27.73 0.97 14.94
CA LEU A 109 -27.19 2.32 15.08
C LEU A 109 -28.15 3.40 14.54
N LEU A 110 -28.98 3.04 13.56
CA LEU A 110 -30.03 3.90 13.00
C LEU A 110 -31.38 3.76 13.71
N GLY A 111 -31.43 3.09 14.87
CA GLY A 111 -32.63 2.98 15.71
C GLY A 111 -33.69 2.00 15.21
N GLY A 112 -33.36 1.13 14.25
CA GLY A 112 -34.26 0.06 13.79
C GLY A 112 -34.14 -1.19 14.64
N THR A 113 -35.27 -1.80 15.01
CA THR A 113 -35.33 -3.16 15.54
C THR A 113 -35.82 -4.10 14.44
N ILE A 114 -35.04 -5.14 14.12
CA ILE A 114 -35.52 -6.22 13.24
C ILE A 114 -36.37 -7.15 14.11
N THR A 115 -37.69 -7.05 14.00
CA THR A 115 -38.60 -8.03 14.58
C THR A 115 -38.48 -9.33 13.79
N GLU A 116 -38.01 -10.40 14.42
CA GLU A 116 -38.04 -11.74 13.84
C GLU A 116 -39.50 -12.14 13.58
N VAL A 117 -39.85 -12.30 12.31
CA VAL A 117 -41.13 -12.88 11.90
C VAL A 117 -40.90 -14.39 11.83
N ASN A 118 -41.58 -15.13 12.72
CA ASN A 118 -41.62 -16.59 12.75
C ASN A 118 -42.06 -17.20 11.41
#